data_AF-A0A8X6FRX1-F1
#
_entry.id   AF-A0A8X6FRX1-F1
#
_cell.length_a   1.000
_cell.length_b   1.000
_cell.length_c   1.000
_cell.angle_alpha   90.00
_cell.angle_beta   90.00
_cell.angle_gamma   90.00
#
_symmetry.space_group_name_H-M   'P 1'
#
loop_
_entity.id
_entity.type
_entity.pdbx_description
1 polymer ?
#
loop_
_entity_poly.entity_id
_entity_poly.type
_entity_poly.pdbx_seq_one_letter_code
_entity_poly.pdbx_strand_id
1 'polypeptide(L)'
;MHEAYEIIPIVQKLPPGLSIETISAYDDYLLVGTKSGTLLLYQLVPSVKPGAKPGSPHYEVKLLKSNKAFSKKSITQLQVIPEFQMLICLADSIVTAFDLSQFNLQTIATLPKTKGAHYFTVSVQKHKSLTGDVKLSFRLCVAVKKKLQLYYWKSKDKNFLEFSQDLSLRDIPRTIVWCGESLCIGYKAEYSLMKVTGDPKDLFPTGGKQQEPLVALLPNNQLAVGSDEQTILIDSEGNPTLKYSIKWSEVPIALVHDSPYLIAVLPNSVEVRPIEPRIHVQSIDLQKTKTIVTSKRGWIFAASNSDVWLLHAVNFPEQITQLLSQKQFELALHMA
;
A
#
# COMPACT_ATOMS: atom_id res chain seq x y z
N MET A 1 -11.67 -17.94 -19.99
CA MET A 1 -10.99 -17.85 -18.69
C MET A 1 -11.18 -16.42 -18.22
N HIS A 2 -11.59 -16.22 -16.97
CA HIS A 2 -11.85 -14.89 -16.42
C HIS A 2 -10.52 -14.23 -16.07
N GLU A 3 -10.27 -13.03 -16.58
CA GLU A 3 -9.06 -12.26 -16.33
C GLU A 3 -9.44 -10.95 -15.64
N ALA A 4 -8.93 -10.73 -14.43
CA ALA A 4 -9.22 -9.53 -13.66
C ALA A 4 -8.21 -8.41 -13.94
N TYR A 5 -6.95 -8.78 -14.19
CA TYR A 5 -5.86 -7.84 -14.44
C TYR A 5 -5.00 -8.30 -15.61
N GLU A 6 -4.67 -7.34 -16.48
CA GLU A 6 -3.62 -7.47 -17.48
C GLU A 6 -2.28 -6.99 -16.89
N ILE A 7 -1.17 -7.59 -17.33
CA ILE A 7 0.16 -7.28 -16.79
C ILE A 7 0.96 -6.48 -17.80
N ILE A 8 1.43 -5.32 -17.37
CA ILE A 8 2.22 -4.42 -18.20
C ILE A 8 3.57 -4.22 -17.52
N PRO A 9 4.69 -4.66 -18.13
CA PRO A 9 6.02 -4.35 -17.62
C PRO A 9 6.29 -2.85 -17.68
N ILE A 10 6.72 -2.24 -16.57
CA ILE A 10 6.94 -0.79 -16.47
C ILE A 10 8.43 -0.48 -16.39
N VAL A 11 9.13 -1.11 -15.46
CA VAL A 11 10.58 -1.03 -15.35
C VAL A 11 11.11 -2.45 -15.43
N GLN A 12 12.03 -2.71 -16.34
CA GLN A 12 12.67 -4.02 -16.46
C GLN A 12 14.17 -3.86 -16.32
N LYS A 13 14.78 -4.71 -15.48
CA LYS A 13 16.22 -4.81 -15.26
C LYS A 13 16.83 -3.44 -14.96
N LEU A 14 16.51 -2.89 -13.78
CA LEU A 14 17.19 -1.67 -13.32
C LEU A 14 18.71 -1.78 -13.49
N PRO A 15 19.38 -0.67 -13.85
CA PRO A 15 20.82 -0.67 -14.07
C PRO A 15 21.61 -1.27 -12.90
N PRO A 16 22.74 -1.96 -13.18
CA PRO A 16 23.61 -2.48 -12.14
C PRO A 16 23.98 -1.39 -11.12
N GLY A 17 23.86 -1.72 -9.83
CA GLY A 17 24.09 -0.78 -8.72
C GLY A 17 22.81 -0.12 -8.19
N LEU A 18 21.67 -0.27 -8.86
CA LEU A 18 20.36 0.09 -8.33
C LEU A 18 19.58 -1.18 -7.95
N SER A 19 19.03 -1.20 -6.74
CA SER A 19 18.09 -2.21 -6.27
C SER A 19 16.91 -1.49 -5.67
N ILE A 20 15.71 -1.84 -6.12
CA ILE A 20 14.45 -1.37 -5.53
C ILE A 20 14.43 -1.82 -4.07
N GLU A 21 14.06 -0.88 -3.20
CA GLU A 21 13.76 -1.12 -1.80
C GLU A 21 12.26 -0.90 -1.52
N THR A 22 11.70 0.16 -2.09
CA THR A 22 10.30 0.54 -1.90
C THR A 22 9.75 1.24 -3.12
N ILE A 23 8.45 1.18 -3.31
CA ILE A 23 7.73 1.90 -4.36
C ILE A 23 6.55 2.65 -3.77
N SER A 24 6.18 3.75 -4.40
CA SER A 24 4.92 4.46 -4.15
C SER A 24 4.38 4.96 -5.46
N ALA A 25 3.07 5.02 -5.62
CA ALA A 25 2.45 5.43 -6.87
C ALA A 25 1.24 6.33 -6.58
N TYR A 26 0.96 7.22 -7.52
CA TYR A 26 -0.23 8.06 -7.52
C TYR A 26 -0.56 8.41 -8.96
N ASP A 27 -1.85 8.45 -9.31
CA ASP A 27 -2.31 8.68 -10.68
C ASP A 27 -1.56 7.82 -11.71
N ASP A 28 -0.80 8.45 -12.61
CA ASP A 28 0.05 7.88 -13.64
C ASP A 28 1.55 7.90 -13.29
N TYR A 29 1.91 8.26 -12.06
CA TYR A 29 3.29 8.37 -11.59
C TYR A 29 3.70 7.19 -10.70
N LEU A 30 4.94 6.77 -10.87
CA LEU A 30 5.60 5.74 -10.07
C LEU A 30 6.89 6.30 -9.48
N LEU A 31 7.02 6.24 -8.16
CA LEU A 31 8.23 6.56 -7.42
C LEU A 31 8.90 5.26 -6.98
N VAL A 32 10.20 5.17 -7.22
CA VAL A 32 11.03 4.03 -6.83
C VAL A 32 12.15 4.52 -5.92
N GLY A 33 12.08 4.10 -4.65
CA GLY A 33 13.16 4.27 -3.68
C GLY A 33 14.10 3.07 -3.73
N THR A 34 15.41 3.33 -3.77
CA THR A 34 16.43 2.28 -3.90
C THR A 34 17.25 2.10 -2.64
N LYS A 35 17.91 0.94 -2.54
CA LYS A 35 18.84 0.60 -1.45
C LYS A 35 20.04 1.52 -1.32
N SER A 36 20.44 2.16 -2.42
CA SER A 36 21.55 3.10 -2.46
C SER A 36 21.14 4.54 -2.12
N GLY A 37 19.84 4.79 -1.87
CA GLY A 37 19.33 6.14 -1.58
C GLY A 37 18.98 6.97 -2.80
N THR A 38 18.98 6.37 -4.00
CA THR A 38 18.47 7.02 -5.22
C THR A 38 16.95 6.98 -5.26
N LEU A 39 16.31 8.10 -5.59
CA LEU A 39 14.89 8.20 -5.89
C LEU A 39 14.68 8.37 -7.40
N LEU A 40 13.87 7.50 -8.00
CA LEU A 40 13.48 7.57 -9.41
C LEU A 40 11.99 7.95 -9.50
N LEU A 41 11.65 8.85 -10.42
CA LEU A 41 10.27 9.22 -10.74
C LEU A 41 9.98 8.88 -12.19
N TYR A 42 9.01 8.01 -12.40
CA TYR A 42 8.51 7.62 -13.70
C TYR A 42 7.09 8.16 -13.91
N GLN A 43 6.73 8.39 -15.16
CA GLN A 43 5.36 8.67 -15.60
C GLN A 43 4.96 7.69 -16.69
N LEU A 44 3.72 7.18 -16.60
CA LEU A 44 3.13 6.27 -17.58
C LEU A 44 2.23 7.08 -18.51
N VAL A 45 2.68 7.28 -19.75
CA VAL A 45 1.93 8.02 -20.77
C VAL A 45 1.19 7.02 -21.66
N PRO A 46 -0.16 7.09 -21.78
CA PRO A 46 -0.90 6.23 -22.69
C PRO A 46 -0.33 6.29 -24.11
N SER A 47 -0.11 5.13 -24.71
CA SER A 47 0.47 5.00 -26.04
C SER A 47 -0.23 3.90 -26.83
N VAL A 48 -0.24 4.00 -28.15
CA VAL A 48 -0.80 2.98 -29.03
C VAL A 48 0.33 2.14 -29.58
N LYS A 49 0.33 0.84 -29.27
CA LYS A 49 1.30 -0.10 -29.84
C LYS A 49 0.79 -0.62 -31.20
N PRO A 50 1.53 -0.44 -32.30
CA PRO A 50 1.15 -0.98 -33.60
C PRO A 50 0.96 -2.50 -33.53
N GLY A 51 -0.20 -2.99 -33.99
CA GLY A 51 -0.54 -4.42 -33.99
C GLY A 51 -1.07 -4.98 -32.67
N ALA A 52 -1.26 -4.16 -31.63
CA ALA A 52 -1.95 -4.59 -30.42
C ALA A 52 -3.46 -4.74 -30.65
N LYS A 53 -4.11 -5.58 -29.85
CA LYS A 53 -5.58 -5.75 -29.92
C LYS A 53 -6.26 -4.41 -29.62
N PRO A 54 -7.33 -4.04 -30.34
CA PRO A 54 -8.11 -2.85 -30.02
C PRO A 54 -8.53 -2.88 -28.54
N GLY A 55 -8.24 -1.81 -27.81
CA GLY A 55 -8.58 -1.68 -26.38
C GLY A 55 -7.52 -2.18 -25.40
N SER A 56 -6.44 -2.85 -25.84
CA SER A 56 -5.39 -3.28 -24.90
C SER A 56 -4.62 -2.07 -24.35
N PRO A 57 -4.53 -1.88 -23.02
CA PRO A 57 -3.75 -0.81 -22.43
C PRO A 57 -2.26 -0.92 -22.76
N HIS A 58 -1.67 0.18 -23.20
CA HIS A 58 -0.23 0.30 -23.40
C HIS A 58 0.26 1.66 -22.95
N TYR A 59 1.44 1.69 -22.33
CA TYR A 59 2.04 2.89 -21.76
C TYR A 59 3.48 3.04 -22.22
N GLU A 60 3.82 4.23 -22.69
CA GLU A 60 5.20 4.69 -22.77
C GLU A 60 5.65 5.09 -21.36
N VAL A 61 6.74 4.51 -20.87
CA VAL A 61 7.27 4.79 -19.53
C VAL A 61 8.39 5.82 -19.63
N LYS A 62 8.14 7.02 -19.09
CA LYS A 62 9.12 8.12 -19.11
C LYS A 62 9.78 8.26 -17.74
N LEU A 63 11.10 8.14 -17.69
CA LEU A 63 11.87 8.52 -16.51
C LEU A 63 11.96 10.05 -16.45
N LEU A 64 11.17 10.66 -15.57
CA LEU A 64 11.15 12.11 -15.39
C LEU A 64 12.32 12.60 -14.55
N LYS A 65 12.72 11.82 -13.53
CA LYS A 65 13.77 12.24 -12.60
C LYS A 65 14.56 11.06 -12.05
N SER A 66 15.87 11.24 -11.94
CA SER A 66 16.78 10.37 -11.21
C SER A 66 17.57 11.19 -10.19
N ASN A 67 17.16 11.19 -8.93
CA ASN A 67 17.84 11.89 -7.85
C ASN A 67 18.77 10.93 -7.10
N LYS A 68 20.02 10.84 -7.54
CA LYS A 68 21.05 9.95 -6.97
C LYS A 68 21.50 10.34 -5.57
N ALA A 69 21.32 11.61 -5.18
CA ALA A 69 21.74 12.15 -3.89
C ALA A 69 20.53 12.44 -2.99
N PHE A 70 19.40 11.75 -3.22
CA PHE A 70 18.17 11.97 -2.45
C PHE A 70 18.34 11.57 -0.98
N SER A 71 18.95 10.41 -0.71
CA SER A 71 19.42 10.00 0.62
C SER A 71 20.80 9.36 0.51
N LYS A 72 21.55 9.35 1.62
CA LYS A 72 22.85 8.68 1.74
C LYS A 72 22.70 7.17 2.00
N LYS A 73 21.53 6.71 2.41
CA LYS A 73 21.23 5.30 2.73
C LYS A 73 19.96 4.85 2.02
N SER A 74 19.63 3.57 2.20
CA SER A 74 18.39 2.96 1.71
C SER A 74 17.17 3.81 2.02
N ILE A 75 16.32 4.02 1.02
CA ILE A 75 14.99 4.61 1.18
C ILE A 75 14.05 3.47 1.55
N THR A 76 13.72 3.31 2.83
CA THR A 76 13.04 2.11 3.33
C THR A 76 11.52 2.18 3.23
N GLN A 77 10.93 3.37 3.23
CA GLN A 77 9.50 3.57 2.94
C GLN A 77 9.27 4.88 2.18
N LEU A 78 8.35 4.84 1.22
CA LEU A 78 7.82 5.98 0.50
C LEU A 78 6.29 5.93 0.51
N GLN A 79 5.66 7.07 0.75
CA GLN A 79 4.22 7.20 0.60
C GLN A 79 3.84 8.58 0.08
N VAL A 80 3.21 8.61 -1.09
CA VAL A 80 2.63 9.83 -1.65
C VAL A 80 1.26 10.09 -1.03
N ILE A 81 1.00 11.36 -0.71
CA ILE A 81 -0.26 11.88 -0.19
C ILE A 81 -0.78 12.93 -1.19
N PRO A 82 -1.49 12.51 -2.26
CA PRO A 82 -1.88 13.40 -3.35
C PRO A 82 -2.72 14.59 -2.86
N GLU A 83 -3.63 14.38 -1.92
CA GLU A 83 -4.52 15.43 -1.41
C GLU A 83 -3.78 16.59 -0.74
N PHE A 84 -2.53 16.36 -0.33
CA PHE A 84 -1.67 17.36 0.28
C PHE A 84 -0.46 17.70 -0.59
N GLN A 85 -0.34 17.13 -1.79
CA GLN A 85 0.85 17.24 -2.66
C GLN A 85 2.15 16.95 -1.89
N MET A 86 2.14 15.90 -1.07
CA MET A 86 3.29 15.55 -0.22
C MET A 86 3.82 14.15 -0.52
N LEU A 87 5.13 14.00 -0.42
CA LEU A 87 5.80 12.71 -0.34
C LEU A 87 6.38 12.54 1.07
N ILE A 88 5.94 11.51 1.80
CA ILE A 88 6.56 11.10 3.06
C ILE A 88 7.60 10.03 2.77
N CYS A 89 8.79 10.23 3.29
CA CYS A 89 9.91 9.32 3.10
C CYS A 89 10.55 8.98 4.45
N LEU A 90 10.89 7.70 4.61
CA LEU A 90 11.78 7.23 5.65
C LEU A 90 13.08 6.78 5.02
N ALA A 91 14.15 7.49 5.35
CA ALA A 91 15.53 7.16 5.00
C ALA A 91 16.43 7.62 6.15
N ASP A 92 17.62 7.04 6.29
CA ASP A 92 18.55 7.38 7.38
C ASP A 92 17.92 7.26 8.80
N SER A 93 16.89 6.43 8.96
CA SER A 93 16.08 6.28 10.18
C SER A 93 15.43 7.58 10.67
N ILE A 94 15.06 8.48 9.76
CA ILE A 94 14.32 9.71 10.07
C ILE A 94 13.21 9.94 9.04
N VAL A 95 12.05 10.43 9.48
CA VAL A 95 10.94 10.76 8.59
C VAL A 95 11.09 12.19 8.07
N THR A 96 10.98 12.34 6.75
CA THR A 96 11.04 13.63 6.04
C THR A 96 9.88 13.73 5.07
N ALA A 97 9.23 14.90 5.04
CA ALA A 97 8.18 15.24 4.09
C ALA A 97 8.73 16.18 3.00
N PHE A 98 8.37 15.90 1.75
CA PHE A 98 8.79 16.64 0.57
C PHE A 98 7.59 17.17 -0.21
N ASP A 99 7.76 18.31 -0.87
CA ASP A 99 6.75 18.94 -1.71
C ASP A 99 6.73 18.29 -3.09
N LEU A 100 5.64 17.58 -3.38
CA LEU A 100 5.43 16.88 -4.64
C LEU A 100 5.08 17.85 -5.79
N SER A 101 4.58 19.06 -5.49
CA SER A 101 4.29 20.08 -6.52
C SER A 101 5.57 20.65 -7.12
N GLN A 102 6.68 20.55 -6.40
CA GLN A 102 7.98 21.03 -6.85
C GLN A 102 8.73 19.90 -7.55
N PHE A 103 9.14 20.10 -8.80
CA PHE A 103 9.92 19.11 -9.55
C PHE A 103 11.16 18.61 -8.79
N ASN A 104 11.79 19.48 -8.00
CA ASN A 104 12.96 19.15 -7.21
C ASN A 104 12.68 18.37 -5.91
N LEU A 105 11.41 18.16 -5.53
CA LEU A 105 11.01 17.56 -4.25
C LEU A 105 11.71 18.27 -3.09
N GLN A 106 11.39 19.55 -2.90
CA GLN A 106 11.98 20.32 -1.80
C GLN A 106 11.47 19.78 -0.46
N THR A 107 12.35 19.73 0.53
CA THR A 107 11.97 19.33 1.89
C THR A 107 11.02 20.37 2.49
N ILE A 108 9.84 19.91 2.91
CA ILE A 108 8.87 20.73 3.64
C ILE A 108 9.17 20.66 5.14
N ALA A 109 9.34 19.45 5.66
CA ALA A 109 9.58 19.20 7.07
C ALA A 109 10.48 17.97 7.26
N THR A 110 11.48 18.09 8.12
CA THR A 110 12.20 16.93 8.68
C THR A 110 11.74 16.79 10.12
N LEU A 111 11.46 15.58 10.61
CA LEU A 111 10.97 15.36 11.98
C LEU A 111 12.11 14.82 12.86
N PRO A 112 12.90 15.66 13.57
CA PRO A 112 14.12 15.21 14.26
C PRO A 112 13.82 14.26 15.43
N LYS A 113 12.65 14.39 16.05
CA LYS A 113 12.16 13.50 17.12
C LYS A 113 11.95 12.05 16.66
N THR A 114 11.83 11.83 15.35
CA THR A 114 11.68 10.50 14.75
C THR A 114 13.01 9.81 14.49
N LYS A 115 14.14 10.37 14.91
CA LYS A 115 15.46 9.73 14.73
C LYS A 115 15.48 8.35 15.38
N GLY A 116 15.84 7.33 14.59
CA GLY A 116 15.73 5.93 14.96
C GLY A 116 14.43 5.27 14.50
N ALA A 117 13.62 5.95 13.69
CA ALA A 117 12.43 5.39 13.08
C ALA A 117 12.76 4.23 12.15
N HIS A 118 11.88 3.23 12.17
CA HIS A 118 11.97 2.05 11.31
C HIS A 118 10.67 1.75 10.55
N TYR A 119 9.56 2.41 10.92
CA TYR A 119 8.30 2.30 10.20
C TYR A 119 7.49 3.60 10.35
N PHE A 120 6.72 3.98 9.34
CA PHE A 120 5.65 4.97 9.46
C PHE A 120 4.38 4.51 8.73
N THR A 121 3.26 5.11 9.11
CA THR A 121 1.98 4.96 8.43
C THR A 121 1.17 6.24 8.50
N VAL A 122 0.36 6.50 7.48
CA VAL A 122 -0.42 7.74 7.33
C VAL A 122 -1.91 7.47 7.32
N SER A 123 -2.69 8.49 7.67
CA SER A 123 -4.14 8.49 7.49
C SER A 123 -4.60 9.86 6.98
N VAL A 124 -5.38 9.86 5.89
CA VAL A 124 -6.09 11.04 5.40
C VAL A 124 -7.58 10.83 5.66
N GLN A 125 -8.15 11.66 6.52
CA GLN A 125 -9.58 11.62 6.87
C GLN A 125 -10.31 12.80 6.23
N LYS A 126 -11.51 12.55 5.71
CA LYS A 126 -12.41 13.58 5.17
C LYS A 126 -13.47 13.93 6.23
N HIS A 127 -13.50 15.19 6.64
CA HIS A 127 -14.47 15.72 7.61
C HIS A 127 -15.45 16.61 6.88
N LYS A 128 -16.74 16.28 6.93
CA LYS A 128 -17.80 17.12 6.37
C LYS A 128 -18.45 17.92 7.50
N SER A 129 -18.42 19.25 7.41
CA SER A 129 -19.09 20.12 8.37
C SER A 129 -20.61 20.08 8.20
N LEU A 130 -21.33 20.62 9.18
CA LEU A 130 -22.79 20.81 9.10
C LEU A 130 -23.19 21.75 7.95
N THR A 131 -22.31 22.67 7.56
CA THR A 131 -22.49 23.58 6.40
C THR A 131 -22.21 22.90 5.06
N GLY A 132 -21.70 21.66 5.07
CA GLY A 132 -21.35 20.90 3.87
C GLY A 132 -19.88 21.06 3.42
N ASP A 133 -19.10 21.90 4.11
CA ASP A 133 -17.68 22.10 3.82
C ASP A 133 -16.88 20.83 4.11
N VAL A 134 -16.04 20.42 3.16
CA VAL A 134 -15.18 19.25 3.30
C VAL A 134 -13.78 19.70 3.69
N LYS A 135 -13.32 19.30 4.87
CA LYS A 135 -11.97 19.52 5.36
C LYS A 135 -11.22 18.20 5.44
N LEU A 136 -9.99 18.19 4.93
CA LEU A 136 -9.09 17.04 5.06
C LEU A 136 -8.22 17.20 6.29
N SER A 137 -8.01 16.10 7.01
CA SER A 137 -6.97 16.01 8.04
C SER A 137 -5.99 14.91 7.70
N PHE A 138 -4.70 15.19 7.84
CA PHE A 138 -3.63 14.23 7.61
C PHE A 138 -2.91 13.93 8.93
N ARG A 139 -2.87 12.66 9.31
CA ARG A 139 -2.18 12.13 10.47
C ARG A 139 -1.04 11.20 10.04
N LEU A 140 0.03 11.23 10.81
CA LEU A 140 1.23 10.43 10.63
C LEU A 140 1.53 9.71 11.95
N CYS A 141 1.68 8.40 11.91
CA CYS A 141 2.21 7.60 13.00
C CYS A 141 3.62 7.14 12.62
N VAL A 142 4.58 7.33 13.52
CA VAL A 142 5.97 6.92 13.33
C VAL A 142 6.36 5.96 14.44
N ALA A 143 6.85 4.78 14.06
CA ALA A 143 7.39 3.80 14.98
C ALA A 143 8.89 4.04 15.21
N VAL A 144 9.26 4.24 16.46
CA VAL A 144 10.65 4.36 16.91
C VAL A 144 10.88 3.30 17.98
N LYS A 145 11.47 2.17 17.59
CA LYS A 145 11.63 1.00 18.45
C LYS A 145 10.27 0.54 19.02
N LYS A 146 10.08 0.51 20.34
CA LYS A 146 8.84 0.10 21.02
C LYS A 146 7.91 1.27 21.35
N LYS A 147 7.93 2.33 20.55
CA LYS A 147 7.12 3.54 20.76
C LYS A 147 6.49 4.01 19.47
N LEU A 148 5.28 4.56 19.56
CA LEU A 148 4.60 5.25 18.46
C LEU A 148 4.48 6.73 18.76
N GLN A 149 4.95 7.55 17.84
CA GLN A 149 4.80 9.00 17.87
C GLN A 149 3.70 9.40 16.90
N LEU A 150 2.73 10.19 17.37
CA LEU A 150 1.54 10.55 16.59
C LEU A 150 1.51 12.04 16.27
N TYR A 151 1.50 12.35 14.97
CA TYR A 151 1.56 13.70 14.44
C TYR A 151 0.35 14.00 13.56
N TYR A 152 -0.06 15.26 13.50
CA TYR A 152 -0.99 15.78 12.50
C TYR A 152 -0.34 16.90 11.70
N TRP A 153 -0.77 17.01 10.45
CA TRP A 153 -0.31 18.07 9.56
C TRP A 153 -1.10 19.37 9.79
N LYS A 154 -0.39 20.46 10.08
CA LYS A 154 -0.97 21.80 10.19
C LYS A 154 -0.63 22.62 8.95
N SER A 155 -1.54 22.62 7.96
CA SER A 155 -1.30 23.22 6.64
C SER A 155 -0.88 24.70 6.66
N LYS A 156 -1.38 25.50 7.61
CA LYS A 156 -1.03 26.93 7.72
C LYS A 156 0.44 27.15 8.07
N ASP A 157 1.01 26.28 8.90
CA ASP A 157 2.36 26.41 9.42
C ASP A 157 3.36 25.54 8.66
N LYS A 158 2.87 24.77 7.66
CA LYS A 158 3.61 23.74 6.92
C LYS A 158 4.46 22.85 7.83
N ASN A 159 3.87 22.40 8.94
CA ASN A 159 4.59 21.61 9.93
C ASN A 159 3.73 20.46 10.50
N PHE A 160 4.42 19.43 10.99
CA PHE A 160 3.84 18.37 11.79
C PHE A 160 3.88 18.73 13.27
N LEU A 161 2.76 18.53 13.95
CA LEU A 161 2.63 18.72 15.39
C LEU A 161 2.17 17.43 16.05
N GLU A 162 2.74 17.11 17.21
CA GLU A 162 2.28 16.00 18.04
C GLU A 162 0.86 16.29 18.56
N PHE A 163 -0.03 15.30 18.53
CA PHE A 163 -1.38 15.44 19.11
C PHE A 163 -1.66 14.52 20.29
N SER A 164 -0.70 13.67 20.67
CA SER A 164 -0.79 12.80 21.84
C SER A 164 0.61 12.49 22.36
N GLN A 165 0.67 11.92 23.56
CA GLN A 165 1.93 11.38 24.10
C GLN A 165 2.34 10.12 23.33
N ASP A 166 3.64 9.79 23.37
CA ASP A 166 4.17 8.56 22.79
C ASP A 166 3.44 7.32 23.34
N LEU A 167 2.88 6.51 22.45
CA LEU A 167 2.26 5.24 22.85
C LEU A 167 3.36 4.20 23.04
N SER A 168 3.39 3.56 24.20
CA SER A 168 4.36 2.51 24.51
C SER A 168 3.85 1.14 24.04
N LEU A 169 4.72 0.38 23.37
CA LEU A 169 4.42 -0.93 22.82
C LEU A 169 5.12 -2.04 23.59
N ARG A 170 4.54 -3.24 23.55
CA ARG A 170 5.14 -4.47 24.11
C ARG A 170 6.41 -4.91 23.38
N ASP A 171 6.40 -4.75 22.06
CA ASP A 171 7.52 -5.12 21.20
C ASP A 171 7.70 -4.15 20.02
N ILE A 172 8.73 -4.37 19.21
CA ILE A 172 9.01 -3.55 18.03
C ILE A 172 7.99 -3.92 16.94
N PRO A 173 7.15 -2.98 16.50
CA PRO A 173 6.15 -3.22 15.47
C PRO A 173 6.85 -3.38 14.11
N ARG A 174 6.32 -4.28 13.29
CA ARG A 174 6.80 -4.57 11.94
C ARG A 174 5.89 -3.98 10.87
N THR A 175 4.59 -3.88 11.17
CA THR A 175 3.60 -3.18 10.34
C THR A 175 2.63 -2.43 11.23
N ILE A 176 2.12 -1.30 10.73
CA ILE A 176 1.12 -0.48 11.40
C ILE A 176 0.16 0.07 10.35
N VAL A 177 -1.13 -0.11 10.57
CA VAL A 177 -2.18 0.40 9.68
C VAL A 177 -3.24 1.12 10.50
N TRP A 178 -3.56 2.34 10.08
CA TRP A 178 -4.67 3.12 10.64
C TRP A 178 -6.01 2.49 10.28
N CYS A 179 -6.92 2.43 11.25
CA CYS A 179 -8.30 1.99 11.06
C CYS A 179 -9.22 2.88 11.89
N GLY A 180 -9.79 3.91 11.26
CA GLY A 180 -10.49 4.98 11.97
C GLY A 180 -9.59 5.69 12.99
N GLU A 181 -9.92 5.55 14.28
CA GLU A 181 -9.19 6.12 15.43
C GLU A 181 -8.31 5.07 16.15
N SER A 182 -8.14 3.90 15.55
CA SER A 182 -7.32 2.79 16.05
C SER A 182 -6.14 2.52 15.11
N LEU A 183 -5.09 1.92 15.66
CA LEU A 183 -3.91 1.43 14.96
C LEU A 183 -3.87 -0.08 15.10
N CYS A 184 -3.95 -0.80 13.98
CA CYS A 184 -3.62 -2.22 13.97
C CYS A 184 -2.10 -2.35 13.84
N ILE A 185 -1.50 -3.03 14.80
CA ILE A 185 -0.06 -3.18 14.97
C ILE A 185 0.26 -4.66 14.83
N GLY A 186 1.06 -5.01 13.84
CA GLY A 186 1.62 -6.34 13.69
C GLY A 186 3.02 -6.40 14.28
N TYR A 187 3.20 -7.32 15.23
CA TYR A 187 4.50 -7.76 15.73
C TYR A 187 4.92 -9.05 15.00
N LYS A 188 6.07 -9.62 15.40
CA LYS A 188 6.57 -10.85 14.76
C LYS A 188 5.65 -12.06 14.94
N ALA A 189 4.96 -12.17 16.08
CA ALA A 189 4.17 -13.37 16.44
C ALA A 189 2.67 -13.10 16.62
N GLU A 190 2.26 -11.84 16.69
CA GLU A 190 0.90 -11.46 17.08
C GLU A 190 0.50 -10.08 16.56
N TYR A 191 -0.80 -9.81 16.54
CA TYR A 191 -1.35 -8.49 16.28
C TYR A 191 -1.99 -7.90 17.54
N SER A 192 -1.94 -6.58 17.67
CA SER A 192 -2.81 -5.82 18.58
C SER A 192 -3.52 -4.71 17.84
N LEU A 193 -4.70 -4.36 18.30
CA LEU A 193 -5.32 -3.08 18.01
C LEU A 193 -5.01 -2.11 19.16
N MET A 194 -4.68 -0.86 18.87
CA MET A 194 -4.41 0.16 19.87
C MET A 194 -5.13 1.44 19.49
N LYS A 195 -5.97 1.98 20.36
CA LYS A 195 -6.57 3.30 20.15
C LYS A 195 -5.50 4.38 20.25
N VAL A 196 -5.71 5.53 19.60
CA VAL A 196 -4.83 6.71 19.78
C VAL A 196 -4.74 7.19 21.24
N THR A 197 -5.68 6.79 22.10
CA THR A 197 -5.67 7.04 23.54
C THR A 197 -4.70 6.16 24.32
N GLY A 198 -4.21 5.06 23.71
CA GLY A 198 -3.24 4.15 24.32
C GLY A 198 -3.81 2.86 24.88
N ASP A 199 -5.08 2.54 24.63
CA ASP A 199 -5.70 1.30 25.11
C ASP A 199 -5.44 0.13 24.12
N PRO A 200 -4.59 -0.86 24.46
CA PRO A 200 -4.34 -2.00 23.60
C PRO A 200 -5.43 -3.09 23.76
N LYS A 201 -5.75 -3.75 22.67
CA LYS A 201 -6.56 -4.97 22.59
C LYS A 201 -5.79 -5.99 21.77
N ASP A 202 -5.56 -7.16 22.36
CA ASP A 202 -4.94 -8.27 21.65
C ASP A 202 -5.88 -8.82 20.58
N LEU A 203 -5.30 -9.20 19.44
CA LEU A 203 -5.98 -9.89 18.37
C LEU A 203 -5.50 -11.35 18.34
N PHE A 204 -5.27 -11.89 17.15
CA PHE A 204 -4.81 -13.26 16.93
C PHE A 204 -3.31 -13.30 16.54
N PRO A 205 -2.67 -14.48 16.60
CA PRO A 205 -1.28 -14.65 16.17
C PRO A 205 -1.08 -14.47 14.66
N THR A 206 0.12 -14.10 14.24
CA THR A 206 0.52 -14.03 12.82
C THR A 206 0.57 -15.40 12.13
N GLY A 207 0.56 -16.49 12.91
CA GLY A 207 0.79 -17.84 12.41
C GLY A 207 2.28 -18.20 12.42
N GLY A 208 2.56 -19.51 12.33
CA GLY A 208 3.92 -20.05 12.49
C GLY A 208 4.80 -19.93 11.24
N LYS A 209 4.20 -19.79 10.06
CA LYS A 209 4.87 -19.71 8.76
C LYS A 209 4.99 -18.27 8.24
N GLN A 210 4.16 -17.36 8.74
CA GLN A 210 4.20 -15.95 8.39
C GLN A 210 5.50 -15.29 8.89
N GLN A 211 6.36 -14.82 7.99
CA GLN A 211 7.64 -14.21 8.35
C GLN A 211 7.50 -12.76 8.83
N GLU A 212 6.65 -11.99 8.16
CA GLU A 212 6.35 -10.59 8.46
C GLU A 212 4.83 -10.41 8.57
N PRO A 213 4.31 -9.68 9.57
CA PRO A 213 2.89 -9.45 9.72
C PRO A 213 2.32 -8.63 8.55
N LEU A 214 1.09 -8.96 8.15
CA LEU A 214 0.42 -8.35 7.00
C LEU A 214 -0.92 -7.77 7.40
N VAL A 215 -1.10 -6.49 7.07
CA VAL A 215 -2.34 -5.75 7.29
C VAL A 215 -2.57 -4.86 6.08
N ALA A 216 -3.78 -4.90 5.52
CA ALA A 216 -4.25 -3.97 4.50
C ALA A 216 -5.53 -3.28 4.96
N LEU A 217 -5.64 -1.97 4.68
CA LEU A 217 -6.85 -1.20 4.95
C LEU A 217 -7.90 -1.47 3.87
N LEU A 218 -9.11 -1.78 4.31
CA LEU A 218 -10.29 -1.93 3.47
C LEU A 218 -11.23 -0.73 3.65
N PRO A 219 -12.20 -0.52 2.73
CA PRO A 219 -13.26 0.45 2.93
C PRO A 219 -14.02 0.26 4.25
N ASN A 220 -14.71 1.31 4.70
CA ASN A 220 -15.54 1.30 5.91
C ASN A 220 -14.78 0.96 7.20
N ASN A 221 -13.50 1.34 7.30
CA ASN A 221 -12.64 1.05 8.46
C ASN A 221 -12.62 -0.44 8.81
N GLN A 222 -12.46 -1.27 7.80
CA GLN A 222 -12.15 -2.69 7.97
C GLN A 222 -10.69 -2.95 7.65
N LEU A 223 -10.15 -4.05 8.16
CA LEU A 223 -8.78 -4.46 7.93
C LEU A 223 -8.76 -5.90 7.44
N ALA A 224 -7.90 -6.17 6.47
CA ALA A 224 -7.52 -7.51 6.07
C ALA A 224 -6.20 -7.85 6.76
N VAL A 225 -6.22 -8.84 7.66
CA VAL A 225 -5.07 -9.20 8.51
C VAL A 225 -4.64 -10.63 8.22
N GLY A 226 -3.37 -10.83 7.86
CA GLY A 226 -2.82 -12.12 7.47
C GLY A 226 -2.47 -13.03 8.65
N SER A 227 -2.76 -14.32 8.53
CA SER A 227 -2.33 -15.37 9.46
C SER A 227 -2.02 -16.65 8.66
N ASP A 228 -0.74 -17.00 8.54
CA ASP A 228 -0.24 -18.05 7.61
C ASP A 228 -0.83 -17.92 6.20
N GLU A 229 -1.42 -18.97 5.62
CA GLU A 229 -2.06 -18.94 4.29
C GLU A 229 -3.46 -18.31 4.32
N GLN A 230 -3.84 -17.60 5.38
CA GLN A 230 -5.19 -17.04 5.54
C GLN A 230 -5.17 -15.53 5.72
N THR A 231 -6.28 -14.88 5.34
CA THR A 231 -6.55 -13.49 5.67
C THR A 231 -7.92 -13.37 6.32
N ILE A 232 -7.93 -12.78 7.51
CA ILE A 232 -9.12 -12.55 8.32
C ILE A 232 -9.50 -11.09 8.18
N LEU A 233 -10.78 -10.83 7.91
CA LEU A 233 -11.29 -9.46 7.88
C LEU A 233 -11.80 -9.08 9.27
N ILE A 234 -11.39 -7.92 9.77
CA ILE A 234 -11.82 -7.39 11.07
C ILE A 234 -12.31 -5.94 10.93
N ASP A 235 -13.18 -5.51 11.85
CA ASP A 235 -13.62 -4.13 11.97
C ASP A 235 -12.62 -3.26 12.76
N SER A 236 -12.97 -1.99 12.97
CA SER A 236 -12.18 -1.04 13.77
C SER A 236 -12.12 -1.34 15.27
N GLU A 237 -12.86 -2.35 15.73
CA GLU A 237 -12.83 -2.84 17.11
C GLU A 237 -12.09 -4.18 17.22
N GLY A 238 -11.65 -4.76 16.10
CA GLY A 238 -10.93 -6.03 16.04
C GLY A 238 -11.83 -7.26 16.00
N ASN A 239 -13.12 -7.10 15.73
CA ASN A 239 -14.04 -8.24 15.61
C ASN A 239 -14.06 -8.74 14.15
N PRO A 240 -14.06 -10.06 13.91
CA PRO A 240 -14.15 -10.61 12.56
C PRO A 240 -15.43 -10.18 11.84
N THR A 241 -15.31 -9.68 10.62
CA THR A 241 -16.45 -9.24 9.79
C THR A 241 -16.96 -10.32 8.84
N LEU A 242 -16.17 -11.38 8.63
CA LEU A 242 -16.55 -12.56 7.87
C LEU A 242 -16.52 -13.80 8.75
N LYS A 243 -17.45 -14.73 8.48
CA LYS A 243 -17.50 -16.04 9.15
C LYS A 243 -16.28 -16.91 8.83
N TYR A 244 -15.74 -16.77 7.63
CA TYR A 244 -14.59 -17.56 7.15
C TYR A 244 -13.51 -16.65 6.59
N SER A 245 -12.26 -17.03 6.83
CA SER A 245 -11.09 -16.36 6.26
C SER A 245 -10.96 -16.62 4.76
N ILE A 246 -10.27 -15.70 4.08
CA ILE A 246 -9.83 -15.88 2.70
C ILE A 246 -8.59 -16.77 2.74
N LYS A 247 -8.63 -17.92 2.04
CA LYS A 247 -7.49 -18.86 2.00
C LYS A 247 -6.69 -18.67 0.72
N TRP A 248 -5.38 -18.58 0.87
CA TRP A 248 -4.39 -18.46 -0.20
C TRP A 248 -3.76 -19.80 -0.54
N SER A 249 -3.16 -19.89 -1.74
CA SER A 249 -2.43 -21.09 -2.15
C SER A 249 -1.08 -21.23 -1.41
N GLU A 250 -0.47 -20.12 -1.02
CA GLU A 250 0.76 -20.04 -0.23
C GLU A 250 0.64 -18.90 0.80
N VAL A 251 1.62 -18.77 1.70
CA VAL A 251 1.67 -17.69 2.70
C VAL A 251 1.92 -16.36 1.98
N PRO A 252 1.01 -15.37 2.08
CA PRO A 252 1.23 -14.07 1.47
C PRO A 252 2.44 -13.32 2.04
N ILE A 253 3.08 -12.54 1.19
CA ILE A 253 4.23 -11.67 1.48
C ILE A 253 3.80 -10.19 1.47
N ALA A 254 2.81 -9.84 0.65
CA ALA A 254 2.24 -8.51 0.61
C ALA A 254 0.76 -8.59 0.19
N LEU A 255 -0.03 -7.61 0.59
CA LEU A 255 -1.48 -7.62 0.42
C LEU A 255 -1.98 -6.22 0.08
N VAL A 256 -2.81 -6.09 -0.94
CA VAL A 256 -3.54 -4.86 -1.27
C VAL A 256 -4.98 -5.17 -1.66
N HIS A 257 -5.85 -4.17 -1.52
CA HIS A 257 -7.24 -4.24 -1.91
C HIS A 257 -7.51 -3.27 -3.06
N ASP A 258 -8.17 -3.76 -4.10
CA ASP A 258 -8.70 -2.98 -5.22
C ASP A 258 -10.07 -3.56 -5.56
N SER A 259 -11.12 -2.85 -5.12
CA SER A 259 -12.49 -3.39 -5.06
C SER A 259 -12.95 -3.96 -6.41
N PRO A 260 -13.52 -5.19 -6.43
CA PRO A 260 -13.91 -6.03 -5.29
C PRO A 260 -12.84 -7.04 -4.83
N TYR A 261 -11.63 -6.91 -5.34
CA TYR A 261 -10.57 -7.90 -5.18
C TYR A 261 -9.63 -7.59 -4.02
N LEU A 262 -9.16 -8.66 -3.41
CA LEU A 262 -7.98 -8.71 -2.58
C LEU A 262 -6.88 -9.40 -3.39
N ILE A 263 -5.70 -8.78 -3.43
CA ILE A 263 -4.58 -9.21 -4.25
C ILE A 263 -3.41 -9.49 -3.31
N ALA A 264 -2.91 -10.73 -3.33
CA ALA A 264 -1.80 -11.17 -2.51
C ALA A 264 -0.58 -11.47 -3.37
N VAL A 265 0.58 -10.95 -2.97
CA VAL A 265 1.87 -11.43 -3.48
C VAL A 265 2.23 -12.68 -2.69
N LEU A 266 2.42 -13.78 -3.40
CA LEU A 266 2.89 -15.07 -2.89
C LEU A 266 4.36 -15.27 -3.31
N PRO A 267 5.06 -16.28 -2.78
CA PRO A 267 6.46 -16.54 -3.15
C PRO A 267 6.70 -16.71 -4.65
N ASN A 268 5.75 -17.32 -5.37
CA ASN A 268 5.90 -17.66 -6.80
C ASN A 268 4.88 -16.98 -7.72
N SER A 269 3.87 -16.28 -7.18
CA SER A 269 2.82 -15.68 -7.98
C SER A 269 2.15 -14.49 -7.29
N VAL A 270 1.40 -13.71 -8.04
CA VAL A 270 0.40 -12.78 -7.50
C VAL A 270 -0.96 -13.42 -7.70
N GLU A 271 -1.70 -13.60 -6.61
CA GLU A 271 -2.99 -14.27 -6.61
C GLU A 271 -4.12 -13.28 -6.33
N VAL A 272 -5.17 -13.35 -7.15
CA VAL A 272 -6.33 -12.46 -7.11
C VAL A 272 -7.54 -13.26 -6.64
N ARG A 273 -8.21 -12.76 -5.60
CA ARG A 273 -9.47 -13.31 -5.08
C ARG A 273 -10.44 -12.18 -4.73
N PRO A 274 -11.75 -12.34 -4.95
CA PRO A 274 -12.74 -11.41 -4.41
C PRO A 274 -12.93 -11.66 -2.91
N ILE A 275 -13.36 -10.62 -2.18
CA ILE A 275 -13.71 -10.76 -0.75
C ILE A 275 -14.92 -11.69 -0.57
N GLU A 276 -15.86 -11.67 -1.50
CA GLU A 276 -17.04 -12.54 -1.60
C GLU A 276 -17.31 -12.74 -3.10
N PRO A 277 -17.38 -13.99 -3.63
CA PRO A 277 -17.49 -15.29 -2.96
C PRO A 277 -16.16 -16.02 -2.59
N ARG A 278 -15.04 -15.31 -2.38
CA ARG A 278 -13.73 -15.91 -1.95
C ARG A 278 -13.16 -16.98 -2.89
N ILE A 279 -13.59 -17.00 -4.15
CA ILE A 279 -13.11 -17.94 -5.16
C ILE A 279 -11.74 -17.53 -5.70
N HIS A 280 -10.97 -18.48 -6.21
CA HIS A 280 -9.78 -18.17 -7.00
C HIS A 280 -10.20 -17.54 -8.34
N VAL A 281 -9.63 -16.37 -8.67
CA VAL A 281 -9.92 -15.66 -9.93
C VAL A 281 -8.75 -15.75 -10.90
N GLN A 282 -7.54 -15.41 -10.46
CA GLN A 282 -6.37 -15.34 -11.33
C GLN A 282 -5.09 -15.59 -10.52
N SER A 283 -4.15 -16.31 -11.12
CA SER A 283 -2.75 -16.42 -10.66
C SER A 283 -1.83 -15.87 -11.73
N ILE A 284 -0.97 -14.96 -11.35
CA ILE A 284 -0.04 -14.26 -12.22
C ILE A 284 1.39 -14.64 -11.83
N ASP A 285 2.16 -15.20 -12.75
CA ASP A 285 3.59 -15.47 -12.50
C ASP A 285 4.40 -14.17 -12.61
N LEU A 286 4.77 -13.60 -11.45
CA LEU A 286 5.73 -12.51 -11.34
C LEU A 286 6.94 -12.95 -10.51
N GLN A 287 8.10 -12.92 -11.14
CA GLN A 287 9.34 -13.41 -10.55
C GLN A 287 9.82 -12.54 -9.39
N LYS A 288 9.98 -13.15 -8.20
CA LYS A 288 10.60 -12.55 -7.00
C LYS A 288 9.94 -11.23 -6.57
N THR A 289 8.64 -11.10 -6.81
CA THR A 289 7.85 -9.95 -6.34
C THR A 289 7.84 -9.90 -4.82
N LYS A 290 7.96 -8.70 -4.25
CA LYS A 290 8.01 -8.49 -2.80
C LYS A 290 7.08 -7.40 -2.32
N THR A 291 6.86 -6.39 -3.16
CA THR A 291 6.07 -5.22 -2.79
C THR A 291 4.94 -5.07 -3.78
N ILE A 292 3.79 -4.63 -3.28
CA ILE A 292 2.62 -4.30 -4.08
C ILE A 292 1.97 -3.05 -3.49
N VAL A 293 1.61 -2.09 -4.35
CA VAL A 293 0.99 -0.82 -3.95
C VAL A 293 -0.11 -0.44 -4.93
N THR A 294 -1.17 0.17 -4.42
CA THR A 294 -2.23 0.75 -5.24
C THR A 294 -1.88 2.20 -5.63
N SER A 295 -2.28 2.62 -6.82
CA SER A 295 -2.17 4.03 -7.27
C SER A 295 -3.54 4.69 -7.31
N LYS A 296 -4.35 4.27 -8.28
CA LYS A 296 -5.77 4.61 -8.45
C LYS A 296 -6.53 3.32 -8.72
N ARG A 297 -7.86 3.37 -8.72
CA ARG A 297 -8.70 2.19 -8.97
C ARG A 297 -8.27 1.47 -10.25
N GLY A 298 -8.04 0.17 -10.14
CA GLY A 298 -7.59 -0.67 -11.25
C GLY A 298 -6.10 -0.55 -11.61
N TRP A 299 -5.31 0.23 -10.87
CA TRP A 299 -3.87 0.36 -11.09
C TRP A 299 -3.11 -0.09 -9.85
N ILE A 300 -2.46 -1.26 -9.97
CA ILE A 300 -1.68 -1.86 -8.89
C ILE A 300 -0.26 -2.09 -9.39
N PHE A 301 0.73 -1.52 -8.72
CA PHE A 301 2.14 -1.74 -9.05
C PHE A 301 2.70 -2.85 -8.17
N ALA A 302 3.33 -3.83 -8.81
CA ALA A 302 4.07 -4.89 -8.15
C ALA A 302 5.57 -4.72 -8.46
N ALA A 303 6.45 -4.94 -7.49
CA ALA A 303 7.88 -4.80 -7.66
C ALA A 303 8.68 -5.95 -7.07
N SER A 304 9.73 -6.33 -7.81
CA SER A 304 10.85 -7.11 -7.32
C SER A 304 11.99 -6.17 -6.90
N ASN A 305 13.20 -6.67 -6.68
CA ASN A 305 14.37 -5.83 -6.45
C ASN A 305 14.86 -5.09 -7.72
N SER A 306 14.40 -5.48 -8.91
CA SER A 306 14.94 -4.97 -10.20
C SER A 306 13.87 -4.56 -11.20
N ASP A 307 12.65 -5.06 -11.04
CA ASP A 307 11.58 -4.94 -12.02
C ASP A 307 10.31 -4.40 -11.34
N VAL A 308 9.52 -3.67 -12.11
CA VAL A 308 8.21 -3.17 -11.71
C VAL A 308 7.20 -3.50 -12.81
N TRP A 309 6.06 -4.04 -12.41
CA TRP A 309 4.92 -4.35 -13.26
C TRP A 309 3.70 -3.54 -12.81
N LEU A 310 2.86 -3.19 -13.76
CA LEU A 310 1.51 -2.68 -13.51
C LEU A 310 0.53 -3.81 -13.78
N LEU A 311 -0.26 -4.18 -12.77
CA LEU A 311 -1.48 -4.95 -12.91
C LEU A 311 -2.59 -3.93 -13.22
N HIS A 312 -2.98 -3.87 -14.48
CA HIS A 312 -4.03 -2.98 -14.99
C HIS A 312 -5.35 -3.76 -15.02
N ALA A 313 -6.35 -3.30 -14.26
CA ALA A 313 -7.64 -3.97 -14.23
C ALA A 313 -8.29 -4.01 -15.62
N VAL A 314 -8.81 -5.17 -15.97
CA VAL A 314 -9.73 -5.32 -17.11
C VAL A 314 -11.00 -4.57 -16.78
N ASN A 315 -11.66 -3.95 -17.76
CA ASN A 315 -12.89 -3.23 -17.47
C ASN A 315 -14.00 -4.18 -16.98
N PHE A 316 -14.88 -3.70 -16.10
CA PHE A 316 -15.93 -4.53 -15.53
C PHE A 316 -16.91 -5.12 -16.56
N PRO A 317 -17.32 -4.41 -17.63
CA PRO A 317 -18.17 -5.01 -18.66
C PRO A 317 -17.59 -6.27 -19.31
N GLU A 318 -16.28 -6.28 -19.61
CA GLU A 318 -15.58 -7.45 -20.14
C GLU A 318 -15.50 -8.56 -19.10
N GLN A 319 -15.14 -8.22 -17.85
CA GLN A 319 -15.10 -9.17 -16.74
C GLN A 319 -16.47 -9.83 -16.51
N ILE A 320 -17.56 -9.04 -16.47
CA ILE A 320 -18.93 -9.54 -16.31
C ILE A 320 -19.28 -10.51 -17.45
N THR A 321 -18.96 -10.16 -18.69
CA THR A 321 -19.21 -11.03 -19.85
C THR A 321 -18.49 -12.38 -19.70
N GLN A 322 -17.22 -12.35 -19.25
CA GLN A 322 -16.43 -13.56 -19.00
C GLN A 322 -16.99 -14.38 -17.83
N LEU A 323 -17.42 -13.74 -16.74
CA LEU A 323 -18.00 -14.39 -15.56
C LEU A 323 -19.35 -15.04 -15.87
N LEU A 324 -20.21 -14.39 -16.65
CA LEU A 324 -21.49 -14.93 -17.09
C LEU A 324 -21.29 -16.19 -17.94
N SER A 325 -20.29 -16.20 -18.84
CA SER A 325 -19.94 -17.40 -19.63
C SER A 325 -19.48 -18.58 -18.75
N GLN A 326 -18.93 -18.28 -17.57
CA GLN A 326 -18.44 -19.26 -16.58
C GLN A 326 -19.47 -19.57 -15.48
N LYS A 327 -20.70 -19.03 -15.58
CA LYS A 327 -21.78 -19.18 -14.58
C LYS A 327 -21.40 -18.67 -13.18
N GLN A 328 -20.48 -17.72 -13.09
CA GLN A 328 -20.07 -17.07 -11.83
C GLN A 328 -20.91 -15.80 -11.58
N PHE A 329 -22.22 -15.99 -11.34
CA PHE A 329 -23.18 -14.88 -11.25
C PHE A 329 -22.99 -14.00 -10.01
N GLU A 330 -22.65 -14.59 -8.87
CA GLU A 330 -22.47 -13.85 -7.60
C GLU A 330 -21.33 -12.83 -7.70
N LEU A 331 -20.19 -13.22 -8.28
CA LEU A 331 -19.08 -12.30 -8.51
C LEU A 331 -19.44 -11.21 -9.53
N ALA A 332 -20.20 -11.56 -10.59
CA ALA A 332 -20.66 -10.59 -11.57
C ALA A 332 -21.57 -9.52 -10.96
N LEU A 333 -22.42 -9.89 -10.00
CA LEU A 333 -23.29 -8.94 -9.28
C LEU A 333 -22.51 -7.93 -8.44
N HIS A 334 -21.35 -8.31 -7.90
CA HIS A 334 -20.48 -7.39 -7.16
C HIS A 334 -19.73 -6.38 -8.05
N MET A 335 -19.76 -6.57 -9.38
CA MET A 335 -19.11 -5.69 -10.37
C MET A 335 -20.08 -4.83 -11.17
N ALA A 336 -21.39 -5.13 -11.09
CA ALA A 336 -22.45 -4.40 -11.80
C ALA A 336 -22.76 -3.05 -11.13
#